data_AF-A7S8G1-F1
#
_entry.id   AF-A7S8G1-F1
#
_cell.length_a   1.000
_cell.length_b   1.000
_cell.length_c   1.000
_cell.angle_alpha   90.00
_cell.angle_beta   90.00
_cell.angle_gamma   90.00
#
_symmetry.space_group_name_H-M   'P 1'
#
loop_
_entity.id
_entity.type
_entity.pdbx_description
1 polymer ?
#
loop_
_entity_poly.entity_id
_entity_poly.type
_entity_poly.pdbx_seq_one_letter_code
_entity_poly.pdbx_strand_id
1 'polypeptide(L)'
;MAQRIAKLGSKIATQAPALATRLTFQATATARKAQPMLGKFWTNARVELAPPMPSEWPAIQKSFMNLKDAALSGRFLNVTVKEGVANTLVAAEIAFWFYIGEIIGRRSLIGYNV
;
A
#
# COMPACT_ATOMS: atom_id res chain seq x y z
N MET A 1 -46.12 8.95 27.62
CA MET A 1 -45.02 8.24 26.91
C MET A 1 -45.08 8.44 25.39
N ALA A 2 -46.26 8.30 24.75
CA ALA A 2 -46.46 8.48 23.30
C ALA A 2 -46.00 9.83 22.71
N GLN A 3 -46.25 10.96 23.38
CA GLN A 3 -45.85 12.29 22.87
C GLN A 3 -44.33 12.51 22.83
N ARG A 4 -43.54 11.84 23.69
CA ARG A 4 -42.08 11.93 23.66
C ARG A 4 -41.49 11.15 22.48
N ILE A 5 -42.07 10.00 22.17
CA ILE A 5 -41.68 9.16 21.01
C ILE A 5 -42.05 9.89 19.71
N ALA A 6 -43.24 10.50 19.63
CA ALA A 6 -43.65 11.30 18.49
C ALA A 6 -42.74 12.53 18.25
N LYS A 7 -42.36 13.25 19.32
CA LYS A 7 -41.41 14.37 19.24
C LYS A 7 -39.97 13.94 18.91
N LEU A 8 -39.56 12.74 19.32
CA LEU A 8 -38.26 12.17 18.98
C LEU A 8 -38.22 11.74 17.50
N GLY A 9 -39.28 11.08 17.02
CA GLY A 9 -39.43 10.67 15.63
C GLY A 9 -39.45 11.87 14.66
N SER A 10 -40.15 12.95 15.00
CA SER A 10 -40.14 14.17 14.19
C SER A 10 -38.80 14.91 14.20
N LYS A 11 -38.06 14.90 15.33
CA LYS A 11 -36.68 15.42 15.39
C LYS A 11 -35.70 14.59 14.57
N ILE A 12 -35.81 13.26 14.59
CA ILE A 12 -34.95 12.38 13.78
C ILE A 12 -35.27 12.56 12.30
N ALA A 13 -36.56 12.60 11.92
CA ALA A 13 -36.98 12.80 10.54
C ALA A 13 -36.52 14.16 9.97
N THR A 14 -36.50 15.21 10.79
CA THR A 14 -36.06 16.55 10.37
C THR A 14 -34.54 16.74 10.40
N GLN A 15 -33.81 16.00 11.24
CA GLN A 15 -32.35 16.07 11.33
C GLN A 15 -31.62 15.04 10.44
N ALA A 16 -32.27 13.96 10.04
CA ALA A 16 -31.75 12.96 9.11
C ALA A 16 -31.26 13.55 7.77
N PRO A 17 -32.02 14.42 7.07
CA PRO A 17 -31.54 15.00 5.81
C PRO A 17 -30.31 15.90 6.04
N ALA A 18 -30.28 16.70 7.11
CA ALA A 18 -29.14 17.56 7.42
C ALA A 18 -27.87 16.75 7.74
N LEU A 19 -28.00 15.61 8.41
CA LEU A 19 -26.89 14.73 8.75
C LEU A 19 -26.40 13.96 7.52
N ALA A 20 -27.31 13.48 6.67
CA ALA A 20 -26.96 12.87 5.38
C ALA A 20 -26.22 13.86 4.46
N THR A 21 -26.68 15.12 4.37
CA THR A 21 -25.99 16.17 3.60
C THR A 21 -24.62 16.51 4.17
N ARG A 22 -24.45 16.50 5.50
CA ARG A 22 -23.14 16.70 6.14
C ARG A 22 -22.18 15.56 5.87
N LEU A 23 -22.66 14.31 5.92
CA LEU A 23 -21.84 13.14 5.62
C LEU A 23 -21.44 13.10 4.15
N THR A 24 -22.33 13.42 3.23
CA THR A 24 -21.97 13.50 1.79
C THR A 24 -21.03 14.67 1.50
N PHE A 25 -21.21 15.82 2.14
CA PHE A 25 -20.28 16.94 2.03
C PHE A 25 -18.90 16.60 2.61
N GLN A 26 -18.84 15.93 3.76
CA GLN A 26 -17.58 15.48 4.36
C GLN A 26 -16.90 14.41 3.51
N ALA A 27 -17.65 13.44 2.98
CA ALA A 27 -17.12 12.41 2.09
C ALA A 27 -16.57 12.99 0.78
N THR A 28 -17.26 13.98 0.20
CA THR A 28 -16.77 14.66 -1.01
C THR A 28 -15.56 15.56 -0.71
N ALA A 29 -15.51 16.20 0.46
CA ALA A 29 -14.36 16.97 0.90
C ALA A 29 -13.12 16.09 1.15
N THR A 30 -13.28 14.92 1.78
CA THR A 30 -12.17 13.98 1.98
C THR A 30 -11.72 13.36 0.67
N ALA A 31 -12.65 13.01 -0.23
CA ALA A 31 -12.31 12.51 -1.55
C ALA A 31 -11.49 13.54 -2.35
N ARG A 32 -11.91 14.82 -2.36
CA ARG A 32 -11.16 15.91 -3.02
C ARG A 32 -9.76 16.11 -2.42
N LYS A 33 -9.60 15.91 -1.11
CA LYS A 33 -8.30 15.97 -0.44
C LYS A 33 -7.40 14.78 -0.80
N ALA A 34 -7.97 13.59 -0.94
CA ALA A 34 -7.22 12.37 -1.29
C ALA A 34 -6.85 12.32 -2.78
N GLN A 35 -7.65 12.92 -3.66
CA GLN A 35 -7.47 12.90 -5.12
C GLN A 35 -6.06 13.27 -5.59
N PRO A 36 -5.42 14.39 -5.16
CA PRO A 36 -4.06 14.70 -5.58
C PRO A 36 -3.00 13.74 -5.04
N MET A 37 -3.22 13.15 -3.85
CA MET A 37 -2.29 12.17 -3.27
C MET A 37 -2.36 10.84 -4.03
N LEU A 38 -3.56 10.39 -4.36
CA LEU A 38 -3.79 9.19 -5.18
C LEU A 38 -3.26 9.37 -6.60
N GLY A 39 -3.42 10.57 -7.18
CA GLY A 39 -2.86 10.88 -8.50
C GLY A 39 -1.32 10.77 -8.51
N LYS A 40 -0.65 11.34 -7.50
CA LYS A 40 0.81 11.20 -7.35
C LYS A 40 1.24 9.75 -7.13
N PHE A 41 0.55 9.04 -6.24
CA PHE A 41 0.79 7.63 -5.98
C PHE A 41 0.66 6.81 -7.27
N TRP A 42 -0.40 7.03 -8.05
CA TRP A 42 -0.64 6.31 -9.29
C TRP A 42 0.46 6.55 -10.34
N THR A 43 0.91 7.79 -10.49
CA THR A 43 2.01 8.11 -11.42
C THR A 43 3.29 7.36 -11.06
N ASN A 44 3.67 7.34 -9.78
CA ASN A 44 4.89 6.66 -9.33
C ASN A 44 4.73 5.14 -9.38
N ALA A 45 3.62 4.61 -8.86
CA ALA A 45 3.31 3.18 -8.85
C ALA A 45 3.32 2.58 -10.26
N ARG A 46 2.85 3.32 -11.26
CA ARG A 46 2.84 2.87 -12.66
C ARG A 46 4.24 2.66 -13.23
N VAL A 47 5.25 3.38 -12.75
CA VAL A 47 6.63 3.27 -13.25
C VAL A 47 7.44 2.31 -12.38
N GLU A 48 7.26 2.37 -11.05
CA GLU A 48 8.12 1.64 -10.10
C GLU A 48 7.59 0.23 -9.76
N LEU A 49 6.27 0.03 -9.76
CA LEU A 49 5.64 -1.25 -9.40
C LEU A 49 5.17 -2.04 -10.63
N ALA A 50 5.48 -1.56 -11.83
CA ALA A 50 5.18 -2.29 -13.04
C ALA A 50 6.03 -3.57 -13.12
N PRO A 51 5.46 -4.69 -13.59
CA PRO A 51 6.27 -5.86 -13.88
C PRO A 51 7.31 -5.50 -14.95
N PRO A 52 8.56 -6.00 -14.82
CA PRO A 52 9.63 -5.67 -15.74
C PRO A 52 9.31 -6.14 -17.15
N MET A 53 9.81 -5.41 -18.15
CA MET A 53 9.66 -5.80 -19.54
C MET A 53 10.61 -6.96 -19.87
N PRO A 54 10.26 -7.88 -20.79
CA PRO A 54 11.15 -8.97 -21.20
C PRO A 54 12.53 -8.50 -21.70
N SER A 55 12.61 -7.29 -22.26
CA SER A 55 13.87 -6.68 -22.70
C SER A 55 14.84 -6.36 -21.56
N GLU A 56 14.36 -6.25 -20.33
CA GLU A 56 15.17 -5.91 -19.14
C GLU A 56 15.75 -7.17 -18.48
N TRP A 57 15.28 -8.36 -18.87
CA TRP A 57 15.72 -9.64 -18.32
C TRP A 57 17.24 -9.89 -18.39
N PRO A 58 17.93 -9.57 -19.51
CA PRO A 58 19.39 -9.73 -19.58
C PRO A 58 20.13 -8.84 -18.58
N ALA A 59 19.63 -7.63 -18.32
CA ALA A 59 20.23 -6.72 -17.34
C ALA A 59 20.05 -7.24 -15.90
N ILE A 60 18.86 -7.76 -15.59
CA ILE A 60 18.58 -8.40 -14.29
C ILE A 60 19.53 -9.59 -14.06
N GLN A 61 19.67 -10.49 -15.04
CA GLN A 61 20.56 -11.64 -14.94
C GLN A 61 22.01 -11.22 -14.71
N LYS A 62 22.48 -10.18 -15.43
CA LYS A 62 23.83 -9.63 -15.24
C LYS A 62 24.02 -9.07 -13.81
N SER A 63 23.04 -8.35 -13.28
CA SER A 63 23.09 -7.83 -11.90
C SER A 63 23.16 -8.95 -10.86
N PHE A 64 22.42 -10.05 -11.05
CA PHE A 64 22.51 -11.22 -10.18
C PHE A 64 23.89 -11.88 -10.22
N MET A 65 24.50 -12.04 -11.42
CA MET A 65 25.85 -12.60 -11.53
C MET A 65 26.89 -11.71 -10.84
N ASN A 66 26.80 -10.39 -11.01
CA ASN A 66 27.68 -9.46 -10.31
C ASN A 66 27.55 -9.54 -8.78
N LEU A 67 26.34 -9.80 -8.26
CA LEU A 67 26.10 -9.97 -6.83
C LEU A 67 26.76 -11.27 -6.32
N LYS A 68 26.64 -12.36 -7.08
CA LYS A 68 27.34 -13.62 -6.80
C LYS A 68 28.87 -13.41 -6.77
N ASP A 69 29.42 -12.74 -7.77
CA ASP A 69 30.86 -12.49 -7.86
C ASP A 69 31.33 -11.57 -6.71
N ALA A 70 30.54 -10.58 -6.32
CA ALA A 70 30.80 -9.72 -5.16
C ALA A 70 30.79 -10.50 -3.84
N ALA A 71 29.92 -11.51 -3.71
CA ALA A 71 29.89 -12.40 -2.55
C ALA A 71 31.12 -13.31 -2.51
N LEU A 72 31.49 -13.93 -3.64
CA LEU A 72 32.65 -14.82 -3.75
C LEU A 72 33.98 -14.09 -3.55
N SER A 73 34.10 -12.87 -4.06
CA SER A 73 35.31 -12.04 -3.94
C SER A 73 35.46 -11.35 -2.59
N GLY A 74 34.48 -11.46 -1.68
CA GLY A 74 34.51 -10.77 -0.39
C GLY A 74 34.30 -9.26 -0.47
N ARG A 75 33.90 -8.72 -1.64
CA ARG A 75 33.74 -7.27 -1.86
C ARG A 75 32.66 -6.65 -0.95
N PHE A 76 31.73 -7.47 -0.46
CA PHE A 76 30.71 -7.04 0.50
C PHE A 76 31.28 -6.55 1.85
N LEU A 77 32.52 -6.91 2.20
CA LEU A 77 33.18 -6.46 3.43
C LEU A 77 33.66 -5.00 3.34
N ASN A 78 33.81 -4.46 2.12
CA ASN A 78 34.25 -3.08 1.90
C ASN A 78 33.07 -2.09 1.83
N VAL A 79 31.85 -2.54 2.12
CA VAL A 79 30.63 -1.73 2.01
C VAL A 79 30.47 -0.89 3.27
N THR A 80 30.10 0.38 3.11
CA THR A 80 29.88 1.25 4.28
C THR A 80 28.62 0.83 5.04
N VAL A 81 28.55 1.13 6.35
CA VAL A 81 27.37 0.79 7.17
C VAL A 81 26.08 1.38 6.58
N LYS A 82 26.13 2.59 6.04
CA LYS A 82 24.99 3.24 5.39
C LYS A 82 24.46 2.45 4.19
N GLU A 83 25.37 2.00 3.32
CA GLU A 83 25.02 1.20 2.14
C GLU A 83 24.54 -0.19 2.54
N GLY A 84 25.19 -0.82 3.52
CA GLY A 84 24.77 -2.10 4.08
C GLY A 84 23.34 -2.04 4.60
N VAL A 85 23.02 -1.03 5.40
CA VAL A 85 21.66 -0.84 5.94
C VAL A 85 20.65 -0.60 4.81
N ALA A 86 20.96 0.29 3.85
CA ALA A 86 20.06 0.53 2.72
C ALA A 86 19.76 -0.75 1.93
N ASN A 87 20.78 -1.55 1.62
CA ASN A 87 20.61 -2.82 0.91
C ASN A 87 19.82 -3.85 1.73
N THR A 88 20.01 -3.89 3.05
CA THR A 88 19.22 -4.78 3.93
C THR A 88 17.74 -4.38 4.00
N LEU A 89 17.43 -3.09 3.97
CA LEU A 89 16.04 -2.61 3.92
C LEU A 89 15.35 -3.01 2.61
N VAL A 90 16.04 -2.89 1.48
CA VAL A 90 15.52 -3.36 0.19
C VAL A 90 15.33 -4.89 0.20
N ALA A 91 16.27 -5.64 0.78
CA ALA A 91 16.12 -7.09 0.91
C ALA A 91 14.90 -7.48 1.78
N ALA A 92 14.67 -6.75 2.88
CA ALA A 92 13.49 -6.92 3.72
C ALA A 92 12.18 -6.58 2.98
N GLU A 93 12.17 -5.52 2.17
CA GLU A 93 11.03 -5.15 1.34
C GLU A 93 10.65 -6.28 0.35
N ILE A 94 11.64 -6.88 -0.32
CA ILE A 94 11.43 -8.02 -1.20
C ILE A 94 10.82 -9.21 -0.44
N ALA A 95 11.28 -9.47 0.78
CA ALA A 95 10.71 -10.50 1.64
C ALA A 95 9.25 -10.20 2.05
N PHE A 96 8.91 -8.94 2.30
CA PHE A 96 7.52 -8.54 2.58
C PHE A 96 6.59 -8.70 1.38
N TRP A 97 7.08 -8.50 0.16
CA TRP A 97 6.31 -8.80 -1.05
C TRP A 97 5.90 -10.26 -1.16
N PHE A 98 6.72 -11.20 -0.68
CA PHE A 98 6.34 -12.61 -0.59
C PHE A 98 5.14 -12.82 0.33
N TYR A 99 5.14 -12.22 1.52
CA TYR A 99 4.01 -12.32 2.47
C TYR A 99 2.73 -11.65 1.96
N ILE A 100 2.85 -10.54 1.21
CA ILE A 100 1.70 -9.94 0.52
C ILE A 100 1.11 -10.93 -0.50
N GLY A 101 1.96 -11.63 -1.25
CA GLY A 101 1.54 -12.72 -2.15
C GLY A 101 0.81 -13.84 -1.41
N GLU A 102 1.30 -14.23 -0.23
CA GLU A 102 0.66 -15.22 0.63
C GLU A 102 -0.72 -14.75 1.12
N ILE A 103 -0.87 -13.48 1.52
CA ILE A 103 -2.15 -12.87 1.91
C ILE A 103 -3.16 -12.93 0.75
N ILE A 104 -2.72 -12.59 -0.47
CA ILE A 104 -3.55 -12.68 -1.68
C ILE A 104 -3.94 -14.14 -1.96
N GLY A 105 -2.99 -15.07 -1.84
CA GLY A 105 -3.23 -16.50 -2.06
C GLY A 105 -4.21 -17.11 -1.06
N ARG A 106 -4.12 -16.71 0.22
CA ARG A 106 -5.05 -17.13 1.29
C ARG A 106 -6.40 -16.45 1.24
N ARG A 107 -6.49 -15.28 0.59
CA ARG A 107 -7.67 -14.40 0.61
C ARG A 107 -8.13 -14.00 2.02
N SER A 108 -7.20 -13.97 2.97
CA SER A 108 -7.44 -13.57 4.36
C SER A 108 -6.31 -12.68 4.84
N LEU A 109 -6.67 -11.59 5.52
CA LEU A 109 -5.71 -10.69 6.16
C LEU A 109 -5.14 -11.27 7.46
N ILE A 110 -5.89 -12.18 8.11
CA ILE A 110 -5.53 -12.75 9.42
C ILE A 110 -5.69 -14.26 9.33
N GLY A 111 -4.56 -14.97 9.36
CA GLY A 111 -4.52 -16.42 9.38
C GLY A 111 -5.17 -17.10 8.17
N TYR A 112 -5.21 -18.44 8.21
CA TYR A 112 -6.03 -19.21 7.28
C TYR A 112 -7.47 -19.25 7.82
N ASN A 113 -8.44 -19.04 6.94
CA ASN A 113 -9.83 -19.35 7.25
C ASN A 113 -9.96 -20.89 7.25
N VAL A 114 -9.85 -21.47 8.44
CA VAL A 114 -10.05 -22.91 8.69
C VAL A 114 -11.49 -23.18 9.13
#